data_AF-A0A537VQH2-F1
#
_entry.id   AF-A0A537VQH2-F1
#
_cell.length_a   1.000
_cell.length_b   1.000
_cell.length_c   1.000
_cell.angle_alpha   90.00
_cell.angle_beta   90.00
_cell.angle_gamma   90.00
#
_symmetry.space_group_name_H-M   'P 1'
#
loop_
_entity.id
_entity.type
_entity.pdbx_description
1 polymer ?
#
loop_
_entity_poly.entity_id
_entity_poly.type
_entity_poly.pdbx_seq_one_letter_code
_entity_poly.pdbx_strand_id
1 'polypeptide(L)'
;DIALGEALWATTRAMIYGGAFIVIALPFGVFHSWLGVFTPPAMAIIGLMFAFFGLAFTYAIRVVDYLSYYWTLFLTPMFMFSGIFFPLDKLPGWVKTLSWFMPLRHAVDLMRALLLTGEAADAARAALWIVVVTLALFVVPLNLLRRRLET
;
A
#
# COMPACT_ATOMS: atom_id res chain seq x y z
N ASP A 1 18.99 -12.52 -4.61
CA ASP A 1 17.86 -11.72 -5.11
C ASP A 1 18.06 -10.24 -4.89
N ILE A 2 18.51 -9.55 -5.93
CA ILE A 2 18.57 -8.07 -5.96
C ILE A 2 17.18 -7.48 -5.68
N ALA A 3 16.12 -8.10 -6.22
CA ALA A 3 14.73 -7.70 -6.02
C ALA A 3 14.28 -7.71 -4.55
N LEU A 4 14.68 -8.71 -3.76
CA LEU A 4 14.34 -8.75 -2.33
C LEU A 4 15.07 -7.65 -1.55
N GLY A 5 16.33 -7.37 -1.90
CA GLY A 5 17.09 -6.25 -1.32
C GLY A 5 16.45 -4.90 -1.62
N GLU A 6 16.01 -4.69 -2.86
CA GLU A 6 15.29 -3.48 -3.28
C GLU A 6 13.93 -3.36 -2.57
N ALA A 7 13.19 -4.46 -2.43
CA ALA A 7 11.92 -4.48 -1.72
C ALA A 7 12.09 -4.14 -0.23
N LEU A 8 13.10 -4.72 0.43
CA LEU A 8 13.44 -4.41 1.82
C LEU A 8 13.86 -2.96 1.99
N TRP A 9 14.68 -2.43 1.08
CA TRP A 9 15.08 -1.03 1.08
C TRP A 9 13.88 -0.09 0.91
N ALA A 10 13.00 -0.37 -0.05
CA ALA A 10 11.79 0.42 -0.29
C ALA A 10 10.85 0.39 0.92
N THR A 11 10.67 -0.78 1.54
CA THR A 11 9.88 -0.94 2.77
C THR A 11 10.48 -0.14 3.92
N THR A 12 11.79 -0.19 4.09
CA THR A 12 12.51 0.57 5.13
C THR A 12 12.31 2.07 4.95
N ARG A 13 12.42 2.58 3.70
CA ARG A 13 12.13 3.99 3.39
C ARG A 13 10.69 4.37 3.74
N ALA A 14 9.72 3.52 3.40
CA ALA A 14 8.31 3.76 3.75
C ALA A 14 8.11 3.86 5.27
N MET A 15 8.75 2.98 6.05
CA MET A 15 8.73 3.03 7.51
C MET A 15 9.37 4.31 8.06
N ILE A 16 10.48 4.76 7.48
CA ILE A 16 11.15 6.01 7.91
C ILE A 16 10.24 7.22 7.67
N TYR A 17 9.71 7.38 6.45
CA TYR A 17 8.89 8.55 6.12
C TYR A 17 7.57 8.57 6.89
N GLY A 18 6.86 7.46 6.91
CA GLY A 18 5.60 7.41 7.65
C GLY A 18 5.82 7.40 9.17
N GLY A 19 6.93 6.86 9.65
CA GLY A 19 7.30 6.86 11.06
C GLY A 19 7.59 8.28 11.53
N ALA A 20 8.34 9.04 10.73
CA ALA A 20 8.55 10.47 10.95
C ALA A 20 7.22 11.24 11.00
N PHE A 21 6.30 10.94 10.07
CA PHE A 21 4.96 11.54 10.09
C PHE A 21 4.20 11.22 11.38
N ILE A 22 4.24 9.97 11.85
CA ILE A 22 3.59 9.56 13.11
C ILE A 22 4.21 10.25 14.32
N VAL A 23 5.53 10.33 14.39
CA VAL A 23 6.23 11.04 15.47
C VAL A 23 5.78 12.49 15.55
N ILE A 24 5.61 13.15 14.39
CA ILE A 24 5.11 14.52 14.32
C ILE A 24 3.62 14.60 14.68
N ALA A 25 2.81 13.61 14.31
CA ALA A 25 1.37 13.59 14.57
C ALA A 25 1.01 13.26 16.04
N LEU A 26 1.86 12.50 16.75
CA LEU A 26 1.66 12.11 18.15
C LEU A 26 1.31 13.28 19.10
N PRO A 27 2.06 14.40 19.14
CA PRO A 27 1.75 15.52 20.05
C PRO A 27 0.40 16.19 19.78
N PHE A 28 -0.19 15.99 18.59
CA PHE A 28 -1.51 16.54 18.26
C PHE A 28 -2.67 15.67 18.78
N GLY A 29 -2.40 14.55 19.46
CA GLY A 29 -3.44 13.71 20.07
C GLY A 29 -4.32 12.98 19.05
N VAL A 30 -3.80 12.70 17.85
CA VAL A 30 -4.56 12.09 16.74
C VAL A 30 -4.88 10.61 17.00
N PHE A 31 -4.19 9.98 17.96
CA PHE A 31 -4.33 8.56 18.29
C PHE A 31 -5.46 8.39 19.30
N HIS A 32 -6.59 7.86 18.85
CA HIS A 32 -7.79 7.65 19.66
C HIS A 32 -7.95 6.19 20.12
N SER A 33 -7.06 5.30 19.67
CA SER A 33 -7.15 3.86 19.88
C SER A 33 -5.83 3.25 20.36
N TRP A 34 -5.93 2.26 21.26
CA TRP A 34 -4.80 1.45 21.75
C TRP A 34 -4.17 0.59 20.65
N LEU A 35 -4.92 0.26 19.60
CA LEU A 35 -4.41 -0.49 18.45
C LEU A 35 -3.36 0.31 17.65
N GLY A 36 -3.20 1.61 17.91
CA GLY A 36 -2.14 2.43 17.33
C GLY A 36 -0.73 1.87 17.57
N VAL A 37 -0.53 1.02 18.58
CA VAL A 37 0.74 0.30 18.80
C VAL A 37 1.12 -0.61 17.62
N PHE A 38 0.15 -1.14 16.88
CA PHE A 38 0.39 -1.98 15.69
C PHE A 38 0.65 -1.18 14.42
N THR A 39 0.84 0.14 14.52
CA THR A 39 1.10 0.95 13.34
C THR A 39 2.44 0.64 12.66
N PRO A 40 3.58 0.45 13.37
CA PRO A 40 4.84 0.07 12.74
C PRO A 40 4.77 -1.20 11.88
N PRO A 41 4.20 -2.34 12.34
CA PRO A 41 4.06 -3.51 11.49
C PRO A 41 3.07 -3.30 10.34
N ALA A 42 1.99 -2.52 10.54
CA ALA A 42 1.08 -2.14 9.45
C ALA A 42 1.81 -1.38 8.33
N MET A 43 2.68 -0.45 8.69
CA MET A 43 3.48 0.32 7.73
C MET A 43 4.48 -0.56 6.99
N ALA A 44 5.07 -1.55 7.67
CA ALA A 44 5.97 -2.51 7.03
C ALA A 44 5.24 -3.33 5.95
N ILE A 45 4.05 -3.88 6.24
CA ILE A 45 3.31 -4.67 5.25
C ILE A 45 2.78 -3.79 4.10
N ILE A 46 2.36 -2.56 4.36
CA ILE A 46 1.95 -1.60 3.33
C ILE A 46 3.15 -1.24 2.44
N GLY A 47 4.29 -0.90 3.05
CA GLY A 47 5.52 -0.57 2.35
C GLY A 47 5.99 -1.71 1.45
N LEU A 48 5.92 -2.94 1.95
CA LEU A 48 6.29 -4.14 1.19
C LEU A 48 5.35 -4.39 0.00
N MET A 49 4.04 -4.22 0.19
CA MET A 49 3.06 -4.33 -0.90
C MET A 49 3.38 -3.35 -2.04
N PHE A 50 3.59 -2.07 -1.70
CA PHE A 50 3.90 -1.04 -2.69
C PHE A 50 5.29 -1.20 -3.30
N ALA A 51 6.25 -1.76 -2.56
CA ALA A 51 7.55 -2.13 -3.10
C ALA A 51 7.42 -3.18 -4.21
N PHE A 52 6.63 -4.24 -4.01
CA PHE A 52 6.39 -5.24 -5.05
C PHE A 52 5.59 -4.70 -6.23
N PHE A 53 4.63 -3.81 -6.03
CA PHE A 53 3.98 -3.11 -7.14
C PHE A 53 5.00 -2.29 -7.95
N GLY A 54 5.86 -1.53 -7.28
CA GLY A 54 6.91 -0.73 -7.94
C GLY A 54 7.91 -1.59 -8.72
N LEU A 55 8.32 -2.73 -8.16
CA LEU A 55 9.20 -3.70 -8.83
C LEU A 55 8.51 -4.35 -10.02
N ALA A 56 7.29 -4.86 -9.85
CA ALA A 56 6.52 -5.47 -10.94
C ALA A 56 6.35 -4.50 -12.12
N PHE A 57 6.11 -3.23 -11.81
CA PHE A 57 5.99 -2.19 -12.83
C PHE A 57 7.33 -1.85 -13.50
N THR A 58 8.41 -1.73 -12.72
CA THR A 58 9.77 -1.55 -13.24
C THR A 58 10.16 -2.67 -14.20
N TYR A 59 9.81 -3.92 -13.91
CA TYR A 59 10.05 -5.06 -14.79
C TYR A 59 9.20 -5.07 -16.06
N ALA A 60 7.99 -4.48 -16.01
CA ALA A 60 7.10 -4.44 -17.16
C ALA A 60 7.52 -3.39 -18.21
N ILE A 61 8.19 -2.33 -17.76
CA ILE A 61 8.61 -1.22 -18.61
C ILE A 61 9.97 -1.48 -19.25
N ARG A 62 10.14 -1.04 -20.52
CA ARG A 62 11.44 -1.03 -21.21
C ARG A 62 12.14 0.34 -21.24
N VAL A 63 11.40 1.44 -21.06
CA VAL A 63 11.91 2.82 -21.13
C VAL A 63 11.58 3.56 -19.84
N VAL A 64 12.60 4.05 -19.13
CA VAL A 64 12.47 4.65 -17.80
C VAL A 64 11.48 5.82 -17.76
N ASP A 65 11.32 6.58 -18.85
CA ASP A 65 10.37 7.70 -18.94
C ASP A 65 8.90 7.28 -18.71
N TYR A 66 8.54 6.01 -18.97
CA TYR A 66 7.20 5.50 -18.66
C TYR A 66 6.91 5.37 -17.16
N LEU A 67 7.94 5.43 -16.31
CA LEU A 67 7.78 5.41 -14.86
C LEU A 67 7.06 6.68 -14.36
N SER A 68 7.36 7.83 -14.95
CA SER A 68 6.72 9.11 -14.63
C SER A 68 5.22 9.09 -14.96
N TYR A 69 4.86 8.52 -16.12
CA TYR A 69 3.46 8.35 -16.52
C TYR A 69 2.69 7.47 -15.55
N TYR A 70 3.31 6.44 -14.99
CA TYR A 70 2.67 5.61 -13.97
C TYR A 70 2.35 6.36 -12.69
N TRP A 71 3.31 7.17 -12.22
CA TRP A 71 3.09 7.99 -11.05
C TRP A 71 1.87 8.91 -11.23
N THR A 72 1.77 9.55 -12.39
CA THR A 72 0.65 10.48 -12.64
C THR A 72 -0.67 9.77 -12.94
N LEU A 73 -0.67 8.74 -13.79
CA LEU A 73 -1.89 8.08 -14.26
C LEU A 73 -2.47 7.04 -13.29
N PHE A 74 -1.65 6.42 -12.43
CA PHE A 74 -2.14 5.37 -11.53
C PHE A 74 -2.19 5.84 -10.08
N LEU A 75 -1.13 6.46 -9.57
CA LEU A 75 -1.11 6.87 -8.16
C LEU A 75 -2.06 8.02 -7.89
N THR A 76 -2.15 9.02 -8.78
CA THR A 76 -3.09 10.14 -8.61
C THR A 76 -4.56 9.68 -8.48
N PRO A 77 -5.14 8.88 -9.39
CA PRO A 77 -6.50 8.39 -9.20
C PRO A 77 -6.61 7.46 -7.99
N MET A 78 -5.59 6.65 -7.69
CA MET A 78 -5.59 5.87 -6.45
C MET A 78 -5.75 6.76 -5.22
N PHE A 79 -5.06 7.89 -5.14
CA PHE A 79 -5.21 8.86 -4.04
C PHE A 79 -6.61 9.48 -3.97
N MET A 80 -7.21 9.79 -5.12
CA MET A 80 -8.57 10.34 -5.18
C MET A 80 -9.62 9.33 -4.72
N PHE A 81 -9.48 8.07 -5.13
CA PHE A 81 -10.46 7.00 -4.88
C PHE A 81 -10.15 6.12 -3.66
N SER A 82 -9.05 6.35 -2.95
CA SER A 82 -8.69 5.59 -1.73
C SER A 82 -9.53 5.94 -0.50
N GLY A 83 -10.36 6.97 -0.60
CA GLY A 83 -11.18 7.43 0.53
C GLY A 83 -10.47 8.43 1.45
N ILE A 84 -9.25 8.88 1.12
CA ILE A 84 -8.50 9.89 1.89
C ILE A 84 -9.19 11.25 1.79
N PHE A 85 -9.51 11.70 0.57
CA PHE A 85 -10.10 13.01 0.32
C PHE A 85 -11.63 13.00 0.36
N PHE A 86 -12.26 11.90 -0.07
CA PHE A 86 -13.71 11.78 -0.16
C PHE A 86 -14.19 10.54 0.60
N PRO A 87 -15.15 10.67 1.55
CA PRO A 87 -15.70 9.51 2.24
C PRO A 87 -16.45 8.62 1.24
N LEU A 88 -16.03 7.35 1.16
CA LEU A 88 -16.52 6.40 0.15
C LEU A 88 -18.01 6.06 0.31
N ASP A 89 -18.59 6.24 1.49
CA ASP A 89 -20.00 5.95 1.77
C ASP A 89 -20.97 6.96 1.13
N LYS A 90 -20.46 8.11 0.68
CA LYS A 90 -21.25 9.12 -0.03
C LYS A 90 -21.14 9.01 -1.55
N LEU A 91 -20.35 8.07 -2.06
CA LEU A 91 -20.12 7.90 -3.49
C LEU A 91 -21.07 6.84 -4.09
N PRO A 92 -21.44 6.99 -5.38
CA PRO A 92 -22.29 6.02 -6.06
C PRO A 92 -21.63 4.63 -6.10
N GLY A 93 -22.46 3.58 -6.10
CA GLY A 93 -22.00 2.20 -5.89
C GLY A 93 -20.88 1.73 -6.84
N TRP A 94 -20.89 2.19 -8.09
CA TRP A 94 -19.84 1.87 -9.07
C TRP A 94 -18.44 2.38 -8.66
N VAL A 95 -18.36 3.56 -8.03
CA VAL A 95 -17.10 4.10 -7.50
C VAL A 95 -16.64 3.27 -6.31
N LYS A 96 -17.57 2.86 -5.44
CA LYS A 96 -17.25 2.02 -4.27
C LYS A 96 -16.64 0.67 -4.70
N THR A 97 -17.11 0.11 -5.81
CA THR A 97 -16.54 -1.10 -6.44
C THR A 97 -15.15 -0.82 -7.01
N LEU A 98 -14.97 0.26 -7.78
CA LEU A 98 -13.66 0.61 -8.34
C LEU A 98 -12.61 0.85 -7.25
N SER A 99 -12.97 1.59 -6.20
CA SER A 99 -12.12 1.85 -5.04
C SER A 99 -11.74 0.57 -4.31
N TRP A 100 -12.56 -0.48 -4.33
CA TRP A 100 -12.24 -1.75 -3.67
C TRP A 100 -11.05 -2.48 -4.31
N PHE A 101 -10.83 -2.31 -5.62
CA PHE A 101 -9.67 -2.83 -6.32
C PHE A 101 -8.39 -2.01 -6.07
N MET A 102 -8.50 -0.82 -5.51
CA MET A 102 -7.35 0.05 -5.26
C MET A 102 -6.62 -0.39 -3.98
N PRO A 103 -5.36 -0.85 -4.06
CA PRO A 103 -4.63 -1.32 -2.87
C PRO A 103 -4.42 -0.22 -1.83
N LEU A 104 -4.37 1.04 -2.28
CA LEU A 104 -4.24 2.20 -1.40
C LEU A 104 -5.45 2.37 -0.47
N ARG A 105 -6.66 1.96 -0.89
CA ARG A 105 -7.84 2.02 -0.02
C ARG A 105 -7.65 1.15 1.22
N HIS A 106 -7.22 -0.10 1.03
CA HIS A 106 -7.02 -1.04 2.14
C HIS A 106 -5.90 -0.59 3.08
N ALA A 107 -4.86 0.05 2.55
CA ALA A 107 -3.83 0.69 3.38
C ALA A 107 -4.41 1.82 4.27
N VAL A 108 -5.28 2.66 3.71
CA VAL A 108 -5.94 3.75 4.45
C VAL A 108 -6.91 3.20 5.49
N ASP A 109 -7.73 2.21 5.12
CA ASP A 109 -8.69 1.57 6.02
C ASP A 109 -7.97 0.90 7.20
N LEU A 110 -6.83 0.22 6.97
CA LEU A 110 -5.99 -0.34 8.01
C LEU A 110 -5.49 0.75 8.98
N MET A 111 -4.91 1.82 8.46
CA MET A 111 -4.38 2.91 9.28
C MET A 111 -5.50 3.61 10.07
N ARG A 112 -6.68 3.82 9.48
CA ARG A 112 -7.85 4.38 10.17
C ARG A 112 -8.35 3.47 11.28
N ALA A 113 -8.42 2.17 11.02
CA ALA A 113 -8.87 1.20 12.02
C ALA A 113 -7.92 1.16 13.23
N LEU A 114 -6.61 1.24 12.99
CA LEU A 114 -5.60 1.24 14.05
C LEU A 114 -5.57 2.56 14.84
N LEU A 115 -5.63 3.70 14.15
CA LEU A 115 -5.40 5.02 14.73
C LEU A 115 -6.67 5.69 15.30
N LEU A 116 -7.81 5.49 14.64
CA LEU A 116 -9.05 6.26 14.89
C LEU A 116 -10.15 5.41 15.50
N THR A 117 -10.59 4.35 14.82
CA THR A 117 -11.80 3.60 15.26
C THR A 117 -11.50 2.57 16.34
N GLY A 118 -10.31 1.97 16.33
CA GLY A 118 -9.95 0.87 17.22
C GLY A 118 -10.66 -0.45 16.91
N GLU A 119 -11.24 -0.58 15.72
CA GLU A 119 -11.94 -1.80 15.30
C GLU A 119 -10.94 -2.84 14.79
N ALA A 120 -10.61 -3.80 15.65
CA ALA A 120 -9.65 -4.87 15.34
C ALA A 120 -10.09 -5.74 14.15
N ALA A 121 -11.41 -5.94 13.96
CA ALA A 121 -11.93 -6.74 12.86
C ALA A 121 -11.67 -6.07 11.49
N ASP A 122 -11.86 -4.75 11.40
CA ASP A 122 -11.56 -3.98 10.19
C ASP A 122 -10.08 -3.93 9.90
N ALA A 123 -9.26 -3.69 10.93
CA ALA A 123 -7.81 -3.73 10.81
C ALA A 123 -7.35 -5.12 10.31
N ALA A 124 -7.87 -6.20 10.88
CA ALA A 124 -7.51 -7.55 10.46
C ALA A 124 -7.94 -7.87 9.02
N ARG A 125 -9.14 -7.44 8.60
CA ARG A 125 -9.62 -7.61 7.22
C ARG A 125 -8.72 -6.88 6.22
N ALA A 126 -8.41 -5.61 6.48
CA ALA A 126 -7.56 -4.81 5.61
C ALA A 126 -6.12 -5.36 5.57
N ALA A 127 -5.56 -5.73 6.71
CA ALA A 127 -4.24 -6.36 6.80
C ALA A 127 -4.18 -7.69 6.05
N LEU A 128 -5.21 -8.54 6.20
CA LEU A 128 -5.30 -9.82 5.47
C LEU A 128 -5.32 -9.59 3.96
N TRP A 129 -6.11 -8.63 3.48
CA TRP A 129 -6.16 -8.29 2.07
C TRP A 129 -4.78 -7.84 1.55
N ILE A 130 -4.09 -6.96 2.30
CA ILE A 130 -2.75 -6.48 1.96
C ILE A 130 -1.76 -7.65 1.89
N VAL A 131 -1.78 -8.55 2.88
CA VAL A 131 -0.88 -9.72 2.91
C VAL A 131 -1.15 -10.65 1.72
N VAL A 132 -2.42 -10.96 1.42
CA VAL A 132 -2.79 -11.81 0.28
C VAL A 132 -2.32 -11.20 -1.04
N VAL A 133 -2.52 -9.91 -1.24
CA VAL A 133 -2.08 -9.21 -2.46
C VAL A 133 -0.56 -9.15 -2.54
N THR A 134 0.13 -8.89 -1.43
CA THR A 134 1.60 -8.87 -1.37
C THR A 134 2.18 -10.24 -1.73
N LEU A 135 1.60 -11.33 -1.20
CA LEU A 135 2.02 -12.70 -1.54
C LEU A 135 1.73 -13.04 -3.01
N ALA A 136 0.57 -12.65 -3.54
CA ALA A 136 0.25 -12.83 -4.95
C ALA A 136 1.26 -12.08 -5.85
N LEU A 137 1.59 -10.84 -5.50
CA LEU A 137 2.62 -10.03 -6.18
C LEU A 137 4.03 -10.54 -5.99
N PHE A 138 4.31 -11.34 -4.97
CA PHE A 138 5.60 -12.00 -4.84
C PHE A 138 5.72 -13.20 -5.78
N VAL A 139 4.66 -14.00 -5.92
CA VAL A 139 4.64 -15.22 -6.73
C VAL A 139 4.56 -14.93 -8.25
N VAL A 140 3.77 -13.94 -8.66
CA VAL A 140 3.52 -13.64 -10.08
C VAL A 140 4.78 -13.22 -10.85
N PRO A 141 5.63 -12.29 -10.34
CA PRO A 141 6.87 -11.88 -11.00
C PRO A 141 7.92 -12.98 -11.03
N LEU A 142 8.04 -13.84 -10.01
CA LEU A 142 9.00 -14.95 -10.03
C LEU A 142 8.74 -15.90 -11.22
N ASN A 143 7.47 -16.15 -11.53
CA ASN A 143 7.09 -16.97 -12.68
C ASN A 143 7.27 -16.25 -14.03
N LEU A 144 7.06 -14.92 -14.08
CA LEU A 144 7.25 -14.12 -15.30
C LEU A 144 8.73 -13.85 -15.60
N LEU A 145 9.55 -13.67 -14.56
CA LEU A 145 10.99 -13.43 -14.66
C LEU A 145 11.72 -14.68 -15.16
N ARG A 146 11.32 -15.87 -14.68
CA ARG A 146 11.87 -17.15 -15.15
C ARG A 146 11.62 -17.37 -16.64
N ARG A 147 10.43 -17.02 -17.13
CA ARG A 147 10.07 -17.11 -18.55
C ARG A 147 10.82 -16.12 -19.45
N ARG A 148 11.28 -14.99 -18.91
CA ARG A 148 12.03 -13.95 -19.64
C ARG A 148 13.53 -14.25 -19.77
N LEU A 149 14.09 -15.06 -18.85
CA LEU A 149 15.50 -15.45 -18.86
C LEU A 149 15.77 -16.73 -19.69
N GLU A 150 14.71 -17.49 -19.99
CA GLU A 150 14.77 -18.68 -20.84
C GLU A 150 14.59 -18.37 -22.35
N THR A 151 14.39 -17.10 -22.73
CA THR A 151 14.34 -16.60 -24.12
C THR A 151 15.43 -15.57 -24.38
#